data_AF-A0A968RTJ6-F1
#
_entry.id   AF-A0A968RTJ6-F1
#
_cell.length_a   1.000
_cell.length_b   1.000
_cell.length_c   1.000
_cell.angle_alpha   90.00
_cell.angle_beta   90.00
_cell.angle_gamma   90.00
#
_symmetry.space_group_name_H-M   'P 1'
#
loop_
_entity.id
_entity.type
_entity.pdbx_description
1 polymer ?
#
loop_
_entity_poly.entity_id
_entity_poly.type
_entity_poly.pdbx_seq_one_letter_code
_entity_poly.pdbx_strand_id
1 'polypeptide(L)' 'MASTIQRKLAINQADINVLSAHPYLSKKEAQILLNYRTQHGNFKSIDDVRKVKILSEDTLKKLAPYLVFD' A
#
# COMPACT_ATOMS: atom_id res chain seq x y z
N MET A 1 22.45 11.11 -3.17
CA MET A 1 22.04 10.02 -4.08
C MET A 1 20.67 9.54 -3.64
N ALA A 2 19.60 9.97 -4.30
CA ALA A 2 18.25 9.51 -3.96
C ALA A 2 18.12 8.05 -4.41
N SER A 3 18.07 7.10 -3.48
CA SER A 3 17.80 5.70 -3.79
C SER A 3 16.37 5.61 -4.32
N THR A 4 16.22 5.55 -5.63
CA THR A 4 14.91 5.52 -6.29
C THR A 4 14.33 4.12 -6.07
N ILE A 5 13.35 3.97 -5.18
CA ILE A 5 12.62 2.70 -5.00
C ILE A 5 11.79 2.48 -6.27
N GLN A 6 12.35 1.92 -7.35
CA GLN A 6 11.65 1.82 -8.65
C GLN A 6 10.52 0.78 -8.69
N ARG A 7 10.05 0.27 -7.54
CA ARG A 7 9.12 -0.85 -7.50
C ARG A 7 7.68 -0.33 -7.39
N LYS A 8 6.98 -0.27 -8.53
CA LYS A 8 5.51 -0.14 -8.57
C LYS A 8 4.88 -1.24 -7.73
N LEU A 9 3.83 -0.91 -6.99
CA LEU A 9 3.07 -1.78 -6.11
C LEU A 9 1.63 -1.85 -6.61
N ALA A 10 1.31 -2.93 -7.35
CA ALA A 10 -0.04 -3.24 -7.79
C ALA A 10 -0.90 -3.65 -6.57
N ILE A 11 -1.47 -2.69 -5.86
CA ILE A 11 -2.06 -2.90 -4.53
C ILE A 11 -3.26 -3.86 -4.54
N ASN A 12 -3.96 -3.95 -5.67
CA ASN A 12 -5.10 -4.85 -5.83
C ASN A 12 -4.69 -6.31 -6.08
N GLN A 13 -3.46 -6.54 -6.53
CA GLN A 13 -2.96 -7.85 -6.93
C GLN A 13 -1.85 -8.36 -5.99
N ALA A 14 -1.21 -7.46 -5.26
CA ALA A 14 -0.13 -7.78 -4.33
C ALA A 14 -0.62 -8.72 -3.21
N ASP A 15 0.18 -9.74 -2.93
CA ASP A 15 -0.01 -10.60 -1.77
C ASP A 15 0.69 -10.01 -0.52
N ILE A 16 0.59 -10.73 0.60
CA ILE A 16 1.22 -10.31 1.86
C ILE A 16 2.74 -10.19 1.75
N ASN A 17 3.40 -11.01 0.94
CA ASN A 17 4.86 -11.00 0.78
C ASN A 17 5.30 -9.76 -0.01
N VAL A 18 4.58 -9.43 -1.08
CA VAL A 18 4.83 -8.24 -1.89
C VAL A 18 4.56 -6.97 -1.10
N LEU A 19 3.44 -6.89 -0.39
CA LEU A 19 3.09 -5.73 0.44
C LEU A 19 4.10 -5.52 1.58
N SER A 20 4.45 -6.58 2.32
CA SER A 20 5.37 -6.49 3.47
C SER A 20 6.84 -6.31 3.07
N ALA A 21 7.21 -6.56 1.81
CA ALA A 21 8.54 -6.27 1.29
C ALA A 21 8.71 -4.79 0.89
N HIS A 22 7.66 -3.97 0.91
CA HIS A 22 7.76 -2.55 0.57
C HIS A 22 8.40 -1.77 1.74
N PRO A 23 9.43 -0.93 1.51
CA PRO A 23 10.15 -0.22 2.60
C PRO A 23 9.31 0.69 3.50
N TYR A 24 8.08 1.01 3.09
CA TYR A 24 7.15 1.87 3.83
C TYR A 24 5.97 1.11 4.45
N LEU A 25 5.97 -0.22 4.35
CA LEU A 25 4.93 -1.05 4.95
C LEU A 25 5.57 -2.07 5.88
N SER A 26 5.15 -2.05 7.14
CA SER A 26 5.37 -3.18 8.04
C SER A 26 4.49 -4.37 7.65
N LYS A 27 4.87 -5.58 8.10
CA LYS A 27 4.05 -6.78 7.94
C LYS A 27 2.62 -6.62 8.50
N LYS A 28 2.48 -5.84 9.59
CA LYS A 28 1.17 -5.54 10.19
C LYS A 28 0.31 -4.65 9.30
N GLU A 29 0.88 -3.57 8.77
CA GLU A 29 0.17 -2.66 7.85
C GLU A 29 -0.21 -3.38 6.55
N ALA A 30 0.70 -4.18 6.00
CA ALA A 30 0.45 -5.02 4.84
C ALA A 30 -0.73 -5.98 5.05
N GLN A 31 -0.81 -6.65 6.20
CA GLN A 31 -1.92 -7.53 6.53
C GLN A 31 -3.25 -6.78 6.65
N ILE A 32 -3.24 -5.59 7.25
CA ILE A 32 -4.45 -4.77 7.39
C ILE A 32 -4.93 -4.27 6.03
N LEU A 33 -4.03 -3.86 5.13
CA LEU A 33 -4.37 -3.49 3.75
C LEU A 33 -4.99 -4.66 2.99
N LEU A 34 -4.39 -5.85 3.11
CA LEU A 34 -4.91 -7.06 2.50
C LEU A 34 -6.32 -7.39 3.01
N ASN A 35 -6.52 -7.34 4.33
CA ASN A 35 -7.83 -7.60 4.93
C ASN A 35 -8.87 -6.56 4.49
N TYR A 36 -8.49 -5.28 4.44
CA TYR A 36 -9.38 -4.21 3.99
C TYR A 36 -9.80 -4.42 2.54
N ARG A 37 -8.85 -4.74 1.64
CA ARG A 37 -9.13 -5.09 0.24
C ARG A 37 -10.11 -6.26 0.13
N THR A 38 -9.92 -7.30 0.93
CA THR A 38 -10.81 -8.48 0.94
C THR A 38 -12.23 -8.13 1.40
N GLN A 39 -12.38 -7.20 2.35
CA GLN A 39 -13.69 -6.82 2.91
C GLN A 39 -14.44 -5.77 2.08
N HIS A 40 -13.71 -4.82 1.48
CA HIS A 40 -14.28 -3.64 0.83
C HIS A 40 -14.13 -3.66 -0.70
N GLY A 41 -13.39 -4.62 -1.24
CA GLY A 41 -13.05 -4.71 -2.66
C GLY A 41 -11.79 -3.92 -3.01
N ASN A 42 -11.53 -3.79 -4.31
CA ASN A 42 -10.34 -3.15 -4.85
C ASN A 42 -10.26 -1.67 -4.49
N PHE A 43 -9.04 -1.20 -4.18
CA PHE A 43 -8.74 0.21 -4.07
C PHE A 43 -8.77 0.86 -5.46
N LYS A 44 -9.43 2.01 -5.59
CA LYS A 44 -9.50 2.76 -6.86
C LYS A 44 -8.61 4.00 -6.85
N SER A 45 -8.19 4.43 -5.66
CA SER A 45 -7.47 5.68 -5.46
C SER A 45 -6.69 5.66 -4.15
N ILE A 46 -5.77 6.61 -4.00
CA ILE A 46 -5.07 6.85 -2.74
C ILE A 46 -6.04 7.20 -1.60
N ASP A 47 -7.17 7.85 -1.91
CA ASP A 47 -8.20 8.17 -0.93
C ASP A 47 -8.88 6.92 -0.35
N ASP A 48 -8.99 5.84 -1.13
CA ASP A 48 -9.47 4.56 -0.60
C ASP A 48 -8.46 3.93 0.35
N VAL A 49 -7.17 4.05 0.04
CA VAL A 49 -6.09 3.58 0.92
C VAL A 49 -6.05 4.40 2.21
N ARG A 50 -6.33 5.70 2.15
CA ARG A 50 -6.42 6.58 3.34
C ARG A 50 -7.54 6.18 4.30
N LYS A 51 -8.62 5.53 3.83
CA LYS A 51 -9.67 4.99 4.70
C LYS A 51 -9.14 3.91 5.63
N VAL A 52 -8.00 3.29 5.29
CA VAL A 52 -7.28 2.35 6.14
C VAL A 52 -6.49 3.16 7.19
N LYS A 53 -7.17 3.57 8.26
CA LYS A 53 -6.68 4.47 9.33
C LYS A 53 -5.43 3.99 10.09
N ILE A 54 -4.83 2.87 9.69
CA ILE A 54 -3.57 2.39 10.25
C ILE A 54 -2.36 3.11 9.65
N LEU A 55 -2.45 3.57 8.40
CA LEU A 55 -1.33 4.24 7.73
C LEU A 55 -1.29 5.71 8.14
N SER A 56 -0.13 6.17 8.59
CA SER A 56 0.09 7.59 8.85
C SER A 56 0.05 8.39 7.53
N GLU A 57 -0.29 9.68 7.61
CA GLU A 57 -0.26 10.57 6.43
C GLU A 57 1.14 10.66 5.80
N ASP A 58 2.21 10.56 6.59
CA ASP A 58 3.59 10.53 6.09
C ASP A 58 3.86 9.23 5.31
N THR A 59 3.44 8.08 5.85
CA THR A 59 3.53 6.78 5.18
C THR A 59 2.74 6.80 3.86
N LEU A 60 1.52 7.33 3.86
CA LEU A 60 0.69 7.44 2.66
C LEU A 60 1.36 8.32 1.60
N LYS A 61 1.90 9.48 1.98
CA LYS A 61 2.63 10.37 1.05
C LYS A 61 3.84 9.68 0.44
N LYS A 62 4.59 8.91 1.25
CA LYS A 62 5.74 8.14 0.78
C LYS A 62 5.33 6.96 -0.10
N LEU A 63 4.21 6.31 0.18
CA LEU A 63 3.73 5.14 -0.56
C LEU A 63 3.04 5.53 -1.88
N ALA A 64 2.35 6.68 -1.92
CA ALA A 64 1.57 7.17 -3.05
C ALA A 64 2.26 7.08 -4.43
N PRO A 65 3.54 7.51 -4.61
CA PRO A 65 4.19 7.44 -5.92
C PRO A 65 4.45 6.01 -6.43
N TYR A 66 4.29 4.99 -5.58
CA TYR A 66 4.50 3.59 -5.92
C TYR A 66 3.20 2.82 -6.18
N LEU A 67 2.05 3.32 -5.73
CA LEU A 67 0.78 2.60 -5.83
C LEU A 67 0.22 2.59 -7.25
N VAL A 68 -0.23 1.41 -7.67
CA VAL A 68 -0.95 1.18 -8.92
C VAL A 68 -2.26 0.48 -8.60
N PHE A 69 -3.37 1.02 -9.12
CA PHE A 69 -4.75 0.63 -8.79
C PHE A 69 -5.45 -0.21 -9.86
N ASP A 70 -4.70 -0.72 -10.85
CA ASP A 70 -5.21 -1.56 -11.95
C ASP A 70 -5.92 -2.84 -11.45
#